data_AF-A0A529SGU7-F1
#
_entry.id   AF-A0A529SGU7-F1
#
_cell.length_a   1.000
_cell.length_b   1.000
_cell.length_c   1.000
_cell.angle_alpha   90.00
_cell.angle_beta   90.00
_cell.angle_gamma   90.00
#
_symmetry.space_group_name_H-M   'P 1'
#
loop_
_entity.id
_entity.type
_entity.pdbx_description
1 polymer ?
#
loop_
_entity_poly.entity_id
_entity_poly.type
_entity_poly.pdbx_seq_one_letter_code
_entity_poly.pdbx_strand_id
1 'polypeptide(L)'
;VHPRQRAVHNLLGPTASAELVRAQTDTYDHALRNVLEPHMVALLEATMWRQIRDPDFMLGALKTYRMMTGLSQMDTDFVQNWWVNSLPQFAPAPPFPTADAEQHQLAAIGRMAVDDSYIAPDKELVAEALK
;
A
#
# COMPACT_ATOMS: atom_id res chain seq x y z
N VAL A 1 -49.19 -36.59 -1.86
CA VAL A 1 -47.76 -36.77 -1.49
C VAL A 1 -46.94 -35.76 -2.29
N HIS A 2 -46.10 -34.99 -1.59
CA HIS A 2 -45.30 -33.79 -1.94
C HIS A 2 -44.93 -33.46 -3.40
N PRO A 3 -44.98 -32.17 -3.79
CA PRO A 3 -44.07 -31.59 -4.76
C PRO A 3 -43.03 -30.72 -4.04
N ARG A 4 -41.77 -31.17 -3.94
CA ARG A 4 -40.66 -30.29 -3.59
C ARG A 4 -39.35 -30.94 -4.02
N GLN A 5 -38.40 -30.08 -4.38
CA GLN A 5 -37.02 -30.40 -4.73
C GLN A 5 -36.74 -30.73 -6.20
N ARG A 6 -37.09 -29.81 -7.11
CA ARG A 6 -36.27 -29.58 -8.32
C ARG A 6 -36.25 -28.10 -8.68
N ALA A 7 -35.61 -27.28 -7.85
CA ALA A 7 -35.19 -25.92 -8.23
C ALA A 7 -34.27 -25.30 -7.18
N VAL A 8 -33.08 -25.87 -6.96
CA VAL A 8 -32.00 -25.13 -6.26
C VAL A 8 -30.66 -25.15 -7.00
N HIS A 9 -30.57 -25.84 -8.14
CA HIS A 9 -29.32 -25.91 -8.92
C HIS A 9 -29.28 -24.93 -10.11
N ASN A 10 -30.19 -23.96 -10.18
CA ASN A 10 -30.27 -22.99 -11.28
C ASN A 10 -30.35 -21.52 -10.84
N LEU A 11 -29.97 -21.22 -9.59
CA LEU A 11 -30.12 -19.89 -8.96
C LEU A 11 -28.79 -19.18 -8.66
N LEU A 12 -27.66 -19.75 -9.09
CA LEU A 12 -26.38 -19.05 -9.13
C LEU A 12 -26.12 -18.63 -10.59
N GLY A 13 -26.74 -17.54 -11.00
CA GLY A 13 -26.51 -16.96 -12.32
C GLY A 13 -25.10 -16.34 -12.43
N PRO A 14 -24.61 -16.06 -13.65
CA PRO A 14 -23.32 -15.40 -13.87
C PRO A 14 -23.15 -14.06 -13.10
N THR A 15 -24.27 -13.43 -12.74
CA THR A 15 -24.30 -12.22 -11.90
C THR A 15 -23.89 -12.48 -10.46
N ALA A 16 -24.26 -13.61 -9.85
CA ALA A 16 -23.86 -13.94 -8.48
C ALA A 16 -22.34 -14.14 -8.38
N SER A 17 -21.73 -14.77 -9.38
CA SER A 17 -20.27 -14.90 -9.45
C SER A 17 -19.58 -13.55 -9.67
N ALA A 18 -20.15 -12.67 -10.51
CA ALA A 18 -19.62 -11.33 -10.74
C ALA A 18 -19.71 -10.43 -9.49
N GLU A 19 -20.80 -10.53 -8.72
CA GLU A 19 -20.97 -9.82 -7.46
C GLU A 19 -19.98 -10.29 -6.40
N LEU A 20 -19.73 -11.60 -6.29
CA LEU A 20 -18.73 -12.15 -5.38
C LEU A 20 -17.30 -11.69 -5.74
N VAL A 21 -16.95 -11.69 -7.03
CA VAL A 21 -15.65 -11.19 -7.48
C VAL A 21 -15.50 -9.71 -7.14
N ARG A 22 -16.53 -8.89 -7.41
CA ARG A 22 -16.51 -7.46 -7.07
C ARG A 22 -16.37 -7.24 -5.57
N ALA A 23 -17.15 -7.94 -4.75
CA ALA A 23 -17.06 -7.83 -3.30
C ALA A 23 -15.67 -8.24 -2.77
N GLN A 24 -15.03 -9.24 -3.38
CA GLN A 24 -13.67 -9.63 -3.05
C GLN A 24 -12.65 -8.55 -3.42
N THR A 25 -12.76 -7.97 -4.62
CA THR A 25 -11.93 -6.83 -5.05
C THR A 25 -12.09 -5.65 -4.10
N ASP A 26 -13.32 -5.26 -3.78
CA ASP A 26 -13.60 -4.13 -2.88
C ASP A 26 -13.04 -4.37 -1.47
N THR A 27 -13.13 -5.60 -0.96
CA THR A 27 -12.55 -5.97 0.34
C THR A 27 -11.03 -5.90 0.32
N TYR A 28 -10.41 -6.38 -0.76
CA TYR A 28 -8.95 -6.34 -0.92
C TYR A 28 -8.45 -4.90 -1.01
N ASP A 29 -9.10 -4.10 -1.86
CA ASP A 29 -8.86 -2.67 -2.02
C ASP A 29 -8.99 -1.91 -0.70
N HIS A 30 -10.03 -2.21 0.07
CA HIS A 30 -10.21 -1.66 1.41
C HIS A 30 -9.07 -2.07 2.35
N ALA A 31 -8.59 -3.31 2.28
CA ALA A 31 -7.47 -3.78 3.10
C ALA A 31 -6.15 -3.08 2.72
N LEU A 32 -5.89 -2.90 1.43
CA LEU A 32 -4.73 -2.12 0.97
C LEU A 32 -4.77 -0.71 1.56
N ARG A 33 -5.88 0.00 1.37
CA ARG A 33 -6.04 1.39 1.81
C ARG A 33 -5.98 1.57 3.33
N ASN A 34 -6.74 0.77 4.06
CA ASN A 34 -6.99 1.06 5.47
C ASN A 34 -6.06 0.31 6.43
N VAL A 35 -5.30 -0.66 5.92
CA VAL A 35 -4.36 -1.44 6.75
C VAL A 35 -2.94 -1.32 6.20
N LEU A 36 -2.74 -1.61 4.91
CA LEU A 36 -1.39 -1.71 4.37
C LEU A 36 -0.73 -0.35 4.15
N GLU A 37 -1.43 0.60 3.51
CA GLU A 37 -0.90 1.94 3.25
C GLU A 37 -0.43 2.67 4.53
N PRO A 38 -1.21 2.73 5.64
CA PRO A 38 -0.74 3.34 6.90
C PRO A 38 0.50 2.65 7.46
N HIS A 39 0.56 1.31 7.42
CA HIS A 39 1.72 0.56 7.92
C HIS A 39 2.97 0.81 7.08
N MET A 40 2.82 0.93 5.76
CA MET A 40 3.94 1.29 4.88
C MET A 40 4.48 2.68 5.21
N VAL A 41 3.60 3.67 5.35
CA VAL A 41 4.00 5.04 5.73
C VAL A 41 4.72 5.03 7.10
N ALA A 42 4.17 4.33 8.09
CA ALA A 42 4.80 4.22 9.41
C ALA A 42 6.17 3.53 9.39
N LEU A 43 6.34 2.48 8.56
CA LEU A 43 7.63 1.83 8.36
C LEU A 43 8.66 2.80 7.76
N LEU A 44 8.24 3.59 6.75
CA LEU A 44 9.10 4.58 6.12
C LEU A 44 9.51 5.67 7.12
N GLU A 45 8.57 6.22 7.87
CA GLU A 45 8.83 7.21 8.92
C GLU A 45 9.80 6.69 9.99
N ALA A 46 9.56 5.47 10.49
CA ALA A 46 10.45 4.84 11.47
C ALA A 46 11.87 4.66 10.92
N THR A 47 11.99 4.30 9.64
CA THR A 47 13.29 4.16 8.97
C THR A 47 13.96 5.53 8.78
N MET A 48 13.21 6.55 8.37
CA MET A 48 13.70 7.93 8.24
C MET A 48 14.20 8.50 9.56
N TRP A 49 13.46 8.33 10.66
CA TRP A 49 13.91 8.75 11.98
C TRP A 49 15.23 8.09 12.39
N ARG A 50 15.39 6.79 12.10
CA ARG A 50 16.61 6.04 12.42
C ARG A 50 17.81 6.51 11.58
N GLN A 51 17.56 6.87 10.32
CA GLN A 51 18.57 7.28 9.35
C GLN A 51 18.60 8.80 9.14
N ILE A 52 18.11 9.59 10.10
CA ILE A 52 17.89 11.03 9.92
C ILE A 52 19.17 11.82 9.58
N ARG A 53 20.34 11.26 9.92
CA ARG A 53 21.66 11.84 9.68
C ARG A 53 22.36 11.29 8.44
N ASP A 54 21.75 10.35 7.73
CA ASP A 54 22.29 9.76 6.50
C ASP A 54 21.70 10.49 5.28
N PRO A 55 22.48 11.40 4.65
CA PRO A 55 21.98 12.19 3.53
C PRO A 55 21.71 11.35 2.27
N ASP A 56 22.46 10.26 2.06
CA ASP A 56 22.32 9.41 0.88
C ASP A 56 20.98 8.64 0.94
N PHE A 57 20.62 8.16 2.12
CA PHE A 57 19.30 7.57 2.35
C PHE A 57 18.18 8.63 2.30
N MET A 58 18.37 9.76 2.99
CA MET A 58 17.30 10.73 3.22
C MET A 58 16.77 11.34 1.91
N LEU A 59 17.62 11.54 0.90
CA LEU A 59 17.20 12.09 -0.38
C LEU A 59 16.12 11.22 -1.05
N GLY A 60 16.37 9.91 -1.15
CA GLY A 60 15.42 8.96 -1.72
C GLY A 60 14.19 8.79 -0.85
N ALA A 61 14.39 8.69 0.47
CA ALA A 61 13.30 8.51 1.44
C ALA A 61 12.34 9.70 1.44
N LEU A 62 12.85 10.93 1.48
CA LEU A 62 12.03 12.14 1.49
C LEU A 62 11.27 12.32 0.17
N LYS A 63 11.88 12.00 -0.97
CA LYS A 63 11.20 12.04 -2.27
C LYS A 63 10.03 11.05 -2.29
N THR A 64 10.26 9.81 -1.87
CA THR A 64 9.24 8.76 -1.79
C THR A 64 8.14 9.12 -0.80
N TYR A 65 8.51 9.56 0.41
CA TYR A 65 7.59 9.93 1.48
C TYR A 65 6.63 11.03 1.06
N ARG A 66 7.14 12.06 0.39
CA ARG A 66 6.31 13.17 -0.11
C ARG A 66 5.28 12.71 -1.15
N MET A 67 5.62 11.73 -1.97
CA MET A 67 4.68 11.16 -2.94
C MET A 67 3.60 10.31 -2.24
N MET A 68 4.00 9.45 -1.30
CA MET A 68 3.08 8.56 -0.57
C MET A 68 2.15 9.29 0.41
N THR A 69 2.48 10.53 0.80
CA THR A 69 1.68 11.37 1.71
C THR A 69 0.98 12.54 1.00
N GLY A 70 0.99 12.56 -0.35
CA GLY A 70 0.30 13.58 -1.14
C GLY A 70 0.94 14.97 -1.12
N LEU A 71 2.16 15.11 -0.59
CA LEU A 71 2.94 16.36 -0.62
C LEU A 71 3.56 16.66 -1.99
N SER A 72 3.58 15.67 -2.89
CA SER A 72 4.08 15.75 -4.27
C SER A 72 3.30 14.79 -5.17
N GLN A 73 3.28 15.07 -6.48
CA GLN A 73 2.69 14.15 -7.46
C GLN A 73 3.41 12.80 -7.45
N MET A 74 2.64 11.72 -7.50
CA MET A 74 3.13 10.34 -7.51
C MET A 74 3.86 10.00 -8.81
N ASP A 75 5.08 9.48 -8.68
CA ASP A 75 5.82 8.76 -9.72
C ASP A 75 5.92 7.29 -9.29
N THR A 76 4.96 6.49 -9.76
CA THR A 76 4.77 5.11 -9.30
C THR A 76 6.00 4.24 -9.60
N ASP A 77 6.60 4.38 -10.78
CA ASP A 77 7.77 3.58 -11.18
C ASP A 77 8.97 3.89 -10.28
N PHE A 78 9.21 5.18 -9.99
CA PHE A 78 10.26 5.58 -9.07
C PHE A 78 10.00 5.03 -7.65
N VAL A 79 8.79 5.22 -7.13
CA VAL A 79 8.44 4.80 -5.76
C VAL A 79 8.56 3.28 -5.62
N GLN A 80 8.00 2.51 -6.54
CA GLN A 80 8.09 1.03 -6.51
C GLN A 80 9.54 0.56 -6.56
N ASN A 81 10.34 1.10 -7.48
CA ASN A 81 11.75 0.71 -7.61
C ASN A 81 12.54 1.04 -6.33
N TRP A 82 12.38 2.24 -5.78
CA TRP A 82 13.08 2.63 -4.55
C TRP A 82 12.61 1.80 -3.34
N TRP A 83 11.30 1.53 -3.26
CA TRP A 83 10.69 0.74 -2.19
C TRP A 83 11.25 -0.69 -2.13
N VAL A 84 11.45 -1.33 -3.28
CA VAL A 84 11.97 -2.69 -3.37
C VAL A 84 13.50 -2.72 -3.24
N ASN A 85 14.21 -1.79 -3.90
CA ASN A 85 15.66 -1.91 -4.06
C ASN A 85 16.47 -1.11 -3.04
N SER A 86 15.92 -0.03 -2.47
CA SER A 86 16.66 0.87 -1.58
C SER A 86 16.21 0.76 -0.13
N LEU A 87 14.91 0.84 0.15
CA LEU A 87 14.38 0.79 1.53
C LEU A 87 14.88 -0.41 2.36
N PRO A 88 14.94 -1.66 1.84
CA PRO A 88 15.31 -2.82 2.65
C PRO A 88 16.74 -2.79 3.18
N GLN A 89 17.63 -1.98 2.58
CA GLN A 89 19.01 -1.83 3.01
C GLN A 89 19.12 -1.08 4.35
N PHE A 90 18.08 -0.33 4.72
CA PHE A 90 18.07 0.57 5.88
C PHE A 90 16.99 0.21 6.92
N ALA A 91 15.95 -0.50 6.49
CA ALA A 91 14.82 -0.86 7.32
C ALA A 91 15.26 -1.68 8.56
N PRO A 92 14.66 -1.42 9.73
CA PRO A 92 15.05 -2.11 10.98
C PRO A 92 14.68 -3.59 11.00
N ALA A 93 13.75 -4.03 10.15
CA ALA A 93 13.35 -5.41 9.95
C ALA A 93 13.05 -5.63 8.45
N PRO A 94 13.07 -6.89 7.96
CA PRO A 94 12.72 -7.19 6.57
C PRO A 94 11.33 -6.65 6.24
N PRO A 95 11.21 -5.67 5.33
CA PRO A 95 9.92 -5.08 4.98
C PRO A 95 9.02 -6.04 4.20
N PHE A 96 9.64 -7.06 3.59
CA PHE A 96 8.98 -8.12 2.81
C PHE A 96 9.34 -9.48 3.40
N PRO A 97 8.59 -9.97 4.41
CA PRO A 97 8.86 -11.28 4.99
C PRO A 97 8.51 -12.43 4.04
N THR A 98 7.68 -12.17 3.01
CA THR A 98 7.28 -13.11 1.97
C THR A 98 7.22 -12.40 0.61
N ALA A 99 7.29 -13.18 -0.48
CA ALA A 99 7.12 -12.64 -1.84
C ALA A 99 5.72 -12.02 -2.04
N ASP A 100 4.68 -12.61 -1.44
CA ASP A 100 3.31 -12.07 -1.50
C ASP A 100 3.22 -10.70 -0.81
N ALA A 101 3.98 -10.47 0.28
CA ALA A 101 4.00 -9.19 0.98
C ALA A 101 4.56 -8.06 0.11
N GLU A 102 5.59 -8.34 -0.70
CA GLU A 102 6.11 -7.38 -1.68
C GLU A 102 5.04 -7.01 -2.71
N GLN A 103 4.38 -8.01 -3.30
CA GLN A 103 3.33 -7.77 -4.31
C GLN A 103 2.17 -6.92 -3.77
N HIS A 104 1.74 -7.17 -2.53
CA HIS A 104 0.68 -6.38 -1.90
C HIS A 104 1.11 -4.93 -1.63
N GLN A 105 2.37 -4.72 -1.25
CA GLN A 105 2.90 -3.37 -1.04
C GLN A 105 3.04 -2.60 -2.37
N LEU A 106 3.44 -3.28 -3.45
CA LEU A 106 3.46 -2.70 -4.80
C LEU A 106 2.05 -2.36 -5.29
N ALA A 107 1.05 -3.21 -5.00
CA ALA A 107 -0.35 -2.93 -5.30
C ALA A 107 -0.87 -1.71 -4.53
N ALA A 108 -0.52 -1.57 -3.25
CA ALA A 108 -0.85 -0.39 -2.45
C ALA A 108 -0.21 0.89 -3.03
N ILE A 109 1.07 0.85 -3.43
CA ILE A 109 1.73 1.99 -4.09
C ILE A 109 1.01 2.36 -5.41
N GLY A 110 0.61 1.36 -6.20
CA GLY A 110 -0.17 1.59 -7.42
C GLY A 110 -1.51 2.26 -7.14
N ARG A 111 -2.18 1.88 -6.06
CA ARG A 111 -3.45 2.45 -5.62
C ARG A 111 -3.33 3.91 -5.20
N MET A 112 -2.29 4.25 -4.43
CA MET A 112 -2.02 5.63 -3.99
C MET A 112 -1.90 6.62 -5.15
N ALA A 113 -1.57 6.17 -6.37
CA ALA A 113 -1.51 7.02 -7.55
C ALA A 113 -2.89 7.40 -8.14
N VAL A 114 -3.96 6.68 -7.74
CA VAL A 114 -5.32 6.81 -8.30
C VAL A 114 -6.30 7.41 -7.29
N ASP A 115 -6.11 7.15 -6.00
CA ASP A 115 -6.97 7.60 -4.90
C ASP A 115 -6.24 8.65 -4.05
N ASP A 116 -6.70 9.92 -4.10
CA ASP A 116 -6.10 11.05 -3.38
C ASP A 116 -6.35 11.04 -1.85
N SER A 117 -6.69 9.88 -1.29
CA SER A 117 -6.96 9.68 0.13
C SER A 117 -5.68 9.43 0.94
N TYR A 118 -4.70 10.33 0.84
CA TYR A 118 -3.38 10.15 1.43
C TYR A 118 -3.35 10.18 2.96
N ILE A 119 -2.36 9.49 3.52
CA ILE A 119 -2.00 9.56 4.95
C ILE A 119 -1.35 10.91 5.24
N ALA A 120 -1.78 11.56 6.31
CA ALA A 120 -1.21 12.84 6.72
C ALA A 120 0.25 12.66 7.16
N PRO A 121 1.18 13.50 6.67
CA PRO A 121 2.60 13.37 6.99
C PRO A 121 2.93 13.86 8.42
N ASP A 122 3.95 13.25 9.02
CA ASP A 122 4.67 13.75 10.18
C ASP A 122 5.46 15.02 9.81
N LYS A 123 4.95 16.16 10.29
CA LYS A 123 5.53 17.48 10.03
C LYS A 123 6.89 17.67 10.70
N GLU A 124 7.11 17.04 11.84
CA GLU A 124 8.39 17.13 12.56
C GLU A 124 9.47 16.38 11.78
N LEU A 125 9.14 15.19 11.29
CA LEU A 125 10.03 14.41 10.44
C LEU A 125 10.43 15.18 9.17
N VAL A 126 9.45 15.76 8.47
CA VAL A 126 9.72 16.55 7.25
C VAL A 126 10.61 17.74 7.57
N ALA A 127 10.37 18.43 8.69
CA ALA A 127 11.18 19.57 9.10
C ALA A 127 12.61 19.17 9.46
N GLU A 128 12.81 18.04 10.15
CA GLU A 128 14.14 17.55 10.51
C GLU A 128 14.93 17.07 9.29
N ALA A 129 14.28 16.34 8.38
CA ALA A 129 14.90 15.81 7.15
C ALA A 129 15.37 16.89 6.17
N LEU A 130 14.92 18.14 6.34
CA LEU A 130 15.24 19.29 5.48
C LEU A 130 16.32 20.21 6.08
N LYS A 131 16.85 19.91 7.27
CA LYS A 131 17.93 20.68 7.92
C LYS A 131 19.29 20.33 7.35
#